data_AF-A0AAQ3QN73-F1
#
_entry.id   AF-A0AAQ3QN73-F1
#
_cell.length_a   1.000
_cell.length_b   1.000
_cell.length_c   1.000
_cell.angle_alpha   90.00
_cell.angle_beta   90.00
_cell.angle_gamma   90.00
#
_symmetry.space_group_name_H-M   'P 1'
#
loop_
_entity.id
_entity.type
_entity.pdbx_description
1 polymer ?
#
loop_
_entity_poly.entity_id
_entity_poly.type
_entity_poly.pdbx_seq_one_letter_code
_entity_poly.pdbx_strand_id
1 'polypeptide(L)'
;MTACGGITYWLAEHQAVVGFRWSPAHSWGSTWSFLVSSVAVYALLAATFEALLRLLRRTRPVPLGPLPVLHSLAMALASAAIFLGLLLSAAAEIRDARWYWRGRSGTTPLRWLLCFPPGTRSSGRVFFWSYAFYLSRFLHLLGTFLSVLRRRAALAGVLRHSALICMSFLWLEFSQSFQVIAILAFTLAHTIVFGYRFWAGVGLPVVARKGAAVVLGCKVALTGCNAACHLGFVLLHFAKGGCNGIGAWVFNSVLNSALLLCYLKMEARKKKGD
;
A
#
# COMPACT_ATOMS: atom_id res chain seq x y z
N MET A 1 -27.26 20.78 3.86
CA MET A 1 -26.19 19.98 3.23
C MET A 1 -26.02 18.71 4.06
N THR A 2 -26.35 17.54 3.51
CA THR A 2 -26.16 16.27 4.23
C THR A 2 -24.66 16.01 4.42
N ALA A 3 -24.25 15.51 5.59
CA ALA A 3 -22.84 15.22 5.89
C ALA A 3 -22.15 14.34 4.81
N CYS A 4 -22.94 13.48 4.16
CA CYS A 4 -22.49 12.62 3.06
C CYS A 4 -22.13 13.41 1.77
N GLY A 5 -22.84 14.49 1.47
CA GLY A 5 -22.51 15.38 0.34
C GLY A 5 -21.22 16.16 0.57
N GLY A 6 -20.98 16.60 1.81
CA GLY A 6 -19.74 17.28 2.18
C GLY A 6 -18.51 16.38 2.09
N ILE A 7 -18.60 15.14 2.56
CA ILE A 7 -17.47 14.18 2.52
C ILE A 7 -17.11 13.81 1.07
N THR A 8 -18.12 13.58 0.23
CA THR A 8 -17.89 13.26 -1.19
C THR A 8 -17.20 14.41 -1.92
N TYR A 9 -17.61 15.65 -1.63
CA TYR A 9 -16.97 16.82 -2.19
C TYR A 9 -15.47 16.87 -1.85
N TRP A 10 -15.10 16.79 -0.57
CA TRP A 10 -13.70 16.89 -0.16
C TRP A 10 -12.83 15.74 -0.67
N LEU A 11 -13.38 14.52 -0.71
CA LEU A 11 -12.60 13.32 -1.02
C LEU A 11 -12.55 12.96 -2.50
N ALA A 12 -13.51 13.42 -3.31
CA ALA A 12 -13.58 13.06 -4.73
C ALA A 12 -13.67 14.29 -5.65
N GLU A 13 -14.37 15.36 -5.27
CA GLU A 13 -14.70 16.46 -6.20
C GLU A 13 -13.85 17.72 -6.00
N HIS A 14 -13.11 17.82 -4.90
CA HIS A 14 -12.25 18.95 -4.60
C HIS A 14 -11.20 19.15 -5.70
N GLN A 15 -10.90 20.40 -6.04
CA GLN A 15 -10.06 20.73 -7.20
C GLN A 15 -8.64 20.16 -7.12
N ALA A 16 -8.08 20.05 -5.91
CA ALA A 16 -6.78 19.40 -5.70
C ALA A 16 -6.79 17.88 -6.03
N VAL A 17 -7.95 17.22 -5.90
CA VAL A 17 -8.14 15.79 -6.17
C VAL A 17 -8.42 15.59 -7.66
N VAL A 18 -9.34 16.37 -8.24
CA VAL A 18 -9.70 16.27 -9.66
C VAL A 18 -8.56 16.73 -10.57
N GLY A 19 -7.90 17.84 -10.23
CA GLY A 19 -6.79 18.41 -10.99
C GLY A 19 -5.44 17.73 -10.73
N PHE A 20 -5.39 16.64 -9.97
CA PHE A 20 -4.13 15.97 -9.66
C PHE A 20 -3.46 15.42 -10.91
N ARG A 21 -2.15 15.64 -11.01
CA ARG A 21 -1.30 15.06 -12.05
C ARG A 21 0.02 14.62 -11.45
N TRP A 22 0.34 13.33 -11.60
CA TRP A 22 1.65 12.81 -11.27
C TRP A 22 2.69 13.45 -12.20
N SER A 23 3.54 14.29 -11.63
CA SER A 23 4.67 14.87 -12.37
C SER A 23 5.78 15.35 -11.43
N PRO A 24 7.05 15.33 -11.88
CA PRO A 24 8.18 15.93 -11.16
C PRO A 24 7.97 17.38 -10.72
N ALA A 25 7.21 18.16 -11.49
CA ALA A 25 6.99 19.58 -11.23
C ALA A 25 6.00 19.86 -10.09
N HIS A 26 5.05 18.96 -9.84
CA HIS A 26 3.93 19.22 -8.92
C HIS A 26 3.79 18.18 -7.79
N SER A 27 4.40 17.00 -7.93
CA SER A 27 4.27 15.91 -6.97
C SER A 27 5.60 15.64 -6.29
N TRP A 28 5.64 15.83 -4.97
CA TRP A 28 6.82 15.49 -4.18
C TRP A 28 7.14 13.99 -4.27
N GLY A 29 8.42 13.67 -4.40
CA GLY A 29 8.90 12.29 -4.48
C GLY A 29 8.57 11.55 -5.77
N SER A 30 8.20 12.26 -6.83
CA SER A 30 7.89 11.66 -8.13
C SER A 30 9.09 11.41 -9.05
N THR A 31 10.31 11.69 -8.60
CA THR A 31 11.52 11.42 -9.38
C THR A 31 12.15 10.08 -9.02
N TRP A 32 12.75 9.43 -10.01
CA TRP A 32 13.54 8.21 -9.81
C TRP A 32 14.71 8.41 -8.85
N SER A 33 15.37 9.57 -8.90
CA SER A 33 16.45 9.91 -7.97
C SER A 33 15.95 9.98 -6.53
N PHE A 34 14.76 10.53 -6.30
CA PHE A 34 14.15 10.55 -4.98
C PHE A 34 13.80 9.15 -4.49
N LEU A 35 13.22 8.30 -5.35
CA LEU A 35 12.93 6.91 -5.00
C LEU A 35 14.20 6.17 -4.55
N VAL A 36 15.25 6.19 -5.38
CA VAL A 36 16.50 5.48 -5.09
C VAL A 36 17.15 6.04 -3.82
N SER A 37 17.22 7.36 -3.71
CA SER A 37 17.83 8.02 -2.54
C SER A 37 17.06 7.74 -1.26
N SER A 38 15.73 7.79 -1.29
CA SER A 38 14.90 7.52 -0.10
C SER A 38 14.99 6.07 0.37
N VAL A 39 15.02 5.10 -0.55
CA VAL A 39 15.22 3.69 -0.24
C VAL A 39 16.63 3.45 0.32
N ALA A 40 17.66 4.02 -0.30
CA ALA A 40 19.05 3.91 0.16
C ALA A 40 19.25 4.51 1.55
N VAL A 41 18.76 5.73 1.77
CA VAL A 41 18.81 6.42 3.07
C VAL A 41 18.06 5.62 4.13
N TYR A 42 16.86 5.11 3.81
CA TYR A 42 16.10 4.28 4.74
C TYR A 42 16.85 2.99 5.13
N ALA A 43 17.43 2.28 4.16
CA ALA A 43 18.20 1.08 4.42
C ALA A 43 19.46 1.37 5.25
N LEU A 44 20.17 2.45 4.92
CA LEU A 44 21.34 2.91 5.67
C LEU A 44 20.97 3.25 7.11
N LEU A 45 19.93 4.06 7.33
CA LEU A 45 19.46 4.44 8.66
C LEU A 45 19.02 3.22 9.47
N ALA A 46 18.33 2.26 8.86
CA ALA A 46 17.94 1.04 9.56
C ALA A 46 19.16 0.19 9.96
N ALA A 47 20.15 0.08 9.07
CA ALA A 47 21.39 -0.67 9.32
C ALA A 47 22.26 0.00 10.39
N THR A 48 22.46 1.33 10.32
CA THR A 48 23.22 2.08 11.33
C THR A 48 22.53 2.04 12.68
N PHE A 49 21.21 2.16 12.71
CA PHE A 49 20.44 2.07 13.94
C PHE A 49 20.54 0.68 14.59
N GLU A 50 20.42 -0.39 13.80
CA GLU A 50 20.60 -1.75 14.30
C GLU A 50 22.05 -2.01 14.78
N ALA A 51 23.05 -1.52 14.04
CA ALA A 51 24.46 -1.62 14.42
C ALA A 51 24.77 -0.87 15.72
N LEU A 52 24.25 0.35 15.88
CA LEU A 52 24.41 1.15 17.09
C LEU A 52 23.82 0.44 18.32
N LEU A 53 22.62 -0.13 18.20
CA LEU A 53 22.01 -0.89 19.30
C LEU A 53 22.78 -2.16 19.67
N ARG A 54 23.49 -2.77 18.71
CA ARG A 54 24.41 -3.89 18.97
C ARG A 54 25.69 -3.41 19.63
N LEU A 55 26.27 -2.31 19.16
CA LEU A 55 27.49 -1.70 19.71
C LEU A 55 27.30 -1.27 21.16
N LEU A 56 26.15 -0.66 21.48
CA LEU A 56 25.77 -0.27 22.84
C LEU A 56 25.44 -1.47 23.75
N ARG A 57 25.63 -2.72 23.27
CA ARG A 57 25.35 -3.98 23.99
C ARG A 57 23.97 -3.99 24.66
N ARG A 58 22.99 -3.29 24.07
CA ARG A 58 21.64 -3.21 24.60
C ARG A 58 20.95 -4.55 24.42
N THR A 59 20.84 -5.32 25.50
CA THR A 59 20.22 -6.65 25.49
C THR A 59 18.70 -6.61 25.72
N ARG A 60 18.18 -5.58 26.39
CA ARG A 60 16.76 -5.47 26.75
C ARG A 60 15.95 -4.66 25.72
N PRO A 61 14.69 -5.07 25.42
CA PRO A 61 13.75 -4.26 24.64
C PRO A 61 13.52 -2.89 25.26
N VAL A 62 13.43 -1.85 24.43
CA VAL A 62 13.13 -0.48 24.92
C VAL A 62 11.63 -0.34 25.20
N PRO A 63 11.21 0.14 26.39
CA PRO A 63 9.81 0.46 26.63
C PRO A 63 9.43 1.67 25.77
N LEU A 64 8.63 1.43 24.73
CA LEU A 64 8.25 2.46 23.76
C LEU A 64 7.09 3.34 24.22
N GLY A 65 6.51 3.09 25.40
CA GLY A 65 5.34 3.82 25.89
C GLY A 65 4.18 3.84 24.87
N PRO A 66 3.51 4.99 24.66
CA PRO A 66 2.34 5.11 23.77
C PRO A 66 2.69 5.17 22.27
N LEU A 67 3.98 5.29 21.91
CA LEU A 67 4.43 5.49 20.53
C LEU A 67 3.88 4.45 19.53
N PRO A 68 3.89 3.14 19.83
CA PRO A 68 3.34 2.12 18.94
C PRO A 68 1.81 2.20 18.79
N VAL A 69 1.12 2.70 19.81
CA VAL A 69 -0.34 2.89 19.81
C VAL A 69 -0.69 4.08 18.93
N LEU A 70 0.00 5.21 19.12
CA LEU A 70 -0.14 6.41 18.28
C LEU A 70 0.18 6.12 16.81
N HIS A 71 1.27 5.38 16.56
CA HIS A 71 1.61 4.96 15.21
C HIS A 71 0.51 4.08 14.59
N SER A 72 -0.04 3.13 15.35
CA SER A 72 -1.15 2.29 14.86
C SER A 72 -2.41 3.11 14.56
N LEU A 73 -2.73 4.11 15.40
CA LEU A 73 -3.84 5.01 15.15
C LEU A 73 -3.64 5.83 13.87
N ALA A 74 -2.49 6.49 13.72
CA ALA A 74 -2.16 7.28 12.53
C ALA A 74 -2.27 6.44 11.25
N MET A 75 -1.80 5.19 11.30
CA MET A 75 -1.82 4.27 10.17
C MET A 75 -3.24 3.79 9.84
N ALA A 76 -4.07 3.55 10.85
CA ALA A 76 -5.47 3.19 10.66
C ALA A 76 -6.26 4.35 10.05
N LEU A 77 -6.08 5.57 10.55
CA LEU A 77 -6.74 6.77 10.03
C LEU A 77 -6.31 7.10 8.60
N ALA A 78 -5.00 7.06 8.32
CA ALA A 78 -4.49 7.28 6.97
C ALA A 78 -5.04 6.22 6.00
N SER A 79 -5.06 4.95 6.40
CA SER A 79 -5.60 3.86 5.57
C SER A 79 -7.11 4.02 5.34
N ALA A 80 -7.87 4.41 6.35
CA ALA A 80 -9.31 4.64 6.23
C ALA A 80 -9.63 5.83 5.29
N ALA A 81 -8.88 6.93 5.42
CA ALA A 81 -9.00 8.09 4.55
C ALA A 81 -8.70 7.73 3.09
N ILE A 82 -7.60 7.01 2.84
CA ILE A 82 -7.23 6.56 1.48
C ILE A 82 -8.27 5.58 0.93
N PHE A 83 -8.75 4.64 1.74
CA PHE A 83 -9.79 3.70 1.32
C PHE A 83 -11.06 4.44 0.88
N LEU A 84 -11.59 5.31 1.74
CA LEU A 84 -12.82 6.03 1.47
C LEU A 84 -12.65 6.98 0.28
N GLY A 85 -11.55 7.71 0.24
CA GLY A 85 -11.25 8.64 -0.84
C GLY A 85 -11.09 7.96 -2.19
N LEU A 86 -10.36 6.84 -2.25
CA LEU A 86 -10.20 6.05 -3.47
C LEU A 86 -11.53 5.41 -3.89
N LEU A 87 -12.33 4.92 -2.94
CA LEU A 87 -13.63 4.30 -3.24
C LEU A 87 -14.60 5.32 -3.86
N LEU A 88 -14.71 6.50 -3.24
CA LEU A 88 -15.57 7.57 -3.73
C LEU A 88 -15.05 8.13 -5.07
N SER A 89 -13.73 8.29 -5.20
CA SER A 89 -13.10 8.74 -6.45
C SER A 89 -13.31 7.74 -7.58
N ALA A 90 -13.13 6.45 -7.33
CA ALA A 90 -13.37 5.40 -8.32
C ALA A 90 -14.86 5.33 -8.70
N ALA A 91 -15.78 5.47 -7.73
CA ALA A 91 -17.21 5.53 -8.01
C ALA A 91 -17.60 6.75 -8.87
N ALA A 92 -17.02 7.92 -8.59
CA ALA A 92 -17.21 9.13 -9.38
C ALA A 92 -16.65 8.97 -10.80
N GLU A 93 -15.43 8.45 -10.97
CA GLU A 93 -14.84 8.17 -12.29
C GLU A 93 -15.68 7.16 -13.08
N ILE A 94 -16.16 6.08 -12.45
CA ILE A 94 -17.03 5.09 -13.11
C ILE A 94 -18.37 5.70 -13.52
N ARG A 95 -18.95 6.57 -12.68
CA ARG A 95 -20.20 7.28 -13.00
C ARG A 95 -20.01 8.20 -14.20
N ASP A 96 -18.95 9.00 -14.18
CA ASP A 96 -18.65 9.98 -15.22
C ASP A 96 -18.19 9.28 -16.50
N ALA A 97 -17.51 8.14 -16.42
CA ALA A 97 -17.14 7.36 -17.59
C ALA A 97 -18.35 6.61 -18.19
N ARG A 98 -19.41 6.34 -17.42
CA ARG A 98 -20.56 5.53 -17.87
C ARG A 98 -21.19 6.04 -19.18
N TRP A 99 -21.25 7.36 -19.40
CA TRP A 99 -21.79 7.91 -20.66
C TRP A 99 -20.89 7.59 -21.85
N TYR A 100 -19.57 7.69 -21.70
CA TYR A 100 -18.58 7.36 -22.73
C TYR A 100 -18.58 5.86 -23.05
N TRP A 101 -18.89 5.03 -22.05
CA TRP A 101 -18.85 3.58 -22.15
C TRP A 101 -20.12 3.01 -22.81
N ARG A 102 -21.23 3.77 -22.85
CA ARG A 102 -22.47 3.37 -23.56
C ARG A 102 -22.28 3.20 -25.06
N GLY A 103 -21.34 3.93 -25.68
CA GLY A 103 -21.03 3.80 -27.12
C GLY A 103 -20.00 2.71 -27.46
N ARG A 104 -19.23 2.24 -26.47
CA ARG A 104 -18.13 1.27 -26.66
C ARG A 104 -18.55 -0.09 -26.07
N SER A 105 -19.14 -0.92 -26.93
CA SER A 105 -19.70 -2.23 -26.58
C SER A 105 -18.74 -3.08 -25.73
N GLY A 106 -19.19 -3.48 -24.52
CA GLY A 106 -18.55 -4.50 -23.69
C GLY A 106 -17.56 -4.01 -22.62
N THR A 107 -17.57 -2.73 -22.27
CA THR A 107 -16.67 -2.17 -21.25
C THR A 107 -17.44 -2.07 -19.90
N THR A 108 -17.03 -2.83 -18.88
CA THR A 108 -17.70 -2.88 -17.55
C THR A 108 -16.86 -2.19 -16.47
N PRO A 109 -17.46 -1.71 -15.37
CA PRO A 109 -16.72 -1.09 -14.27
C PRO A 109 -15.59 -1.98 -13.73
N LEU A 110 -15.85 -3.28 -13.56
CA LEU A 110 -14.85 -4.25 -13.12
C LEU A 110 -13.70 -4.40 -14.13
N ARG A 111 -14.02 -4.38 -15.44
CA ARG A 111 -13.01 -4.40 -16.50
C ARG A 111 -12.12 -3.16 -16.44
N TRP A 112 -12.68 -1.98 -16.21
CA TRP A 112 -11.89 -0.76 -16.02
C TRP A 112 -10.99 -0.85 -14.81
N LEU A 113 -11.53 -1.30 -13.67
CA LEU A 113 -10.80 -1.42 -12.42
C LEU A 113 -9.64 -2.42 -12.52
N LEU A 114 -9.77 -3.48 -13.32
CA LEU A 114 -8.73 -4.50 -13.53
C LEU A 114 -7.75 -4.14 -14.66
N CYS A 115 -8.21 -3.47 -15.71
CA CYS A 115 -7.45 -3.23 -16.93
C CYS A 115 -7.70 -1.80 -17.43
N PHE A 116 -6.71 -0.94 -17.23
CA PHE A 116 -6.74 0.40 -17.80
C PHE A 116 -6.38 0.34 -19.29
N PRO A 117 -7.02 1.15 -20.14
CA PRO A 117 -6.68 1.22 -21.54
C PRO A 117 -5.21 1.68 -21.73
N PRO A 118 -4.50 1.18 -22.75
CA PRO A 118 -3.14 1.63 -23.05
C PRO A 118 -3.07 3.15 -23.23
N GLY A 119 -2.00 3.78 -22.73
CA GLY A 119 -1.81 5.24 -22.80
C GLY A 119 -2.57 6.03 -21.74
N THR A 120 -3.17 5.36 -20.74
CA THR A 120 -3.73 6.03 -19.55
C THR A 120 -2.64 6.86 -18.87
N ARG A 121 -2.92 8.16 -18.65
CA ARG A 121 -2.05 9.06 -17.91
C ARG A 121 -2.36 8.99 -16.41
N SER A 122 -1.34 9.17 -15.57
CA SER A 122 -1.46 9.20 -14.11
C SER A 122 -1.99 10.55 -13.60
N SER A 123 -3.23 10.84 -13.97
CA SER A 123 -3.93 12.09 -13.60
C SER A 123 -5.37 11.82 -13.20
N GLY A 124 -5.90 12.68 -12.34
CA GLY A 124 -7.28 12.62 -11.85
C GLY A 124 -7.40 11.98 -10.47
N ARG A 125 -8.66 11.78 -10.07
CA ARG A 125 -9.06 11.54 -8.69
C ARG A 125 -8.48 10.27 -8.10
N VAL A 126 -8.45 9.20 -8.90
CA VAL A 126 -7.91 7.89 -8.50
C VAL A 126 -6.39 7.95 -8.28
N PHE A 127 -5.68 8.71 -9.10
CA PHE A 127 -4.22 8.84 -8.99
C PHE A 127 -3.82 9.73 -7.80
N PHE A 128 -4.65 10.70 -7.41
CA PHE A 128 -4.45 11.45 -6.17
C PHE A 128 -4.40 10.52 -4.95
N TRP A 129 -5.36 9.61 -4.82
CA TRP A 129 -5.39 8.66 -3.70
C TRP A 129 -4.34 7.56 -3.81
N SER A 130 -3.93 7.22 -5.04
CA SER A 130 -2.76 6.35 -5.27
C SER A 130 -1.46 7.03 -4.82
N TYR A 131 -1.35 8.35 -4.98
CA TYR A 131 -0.24 9.15 -4.45
C TYR A 131 -0.30 9.26 -2.92
N ALA A 132 -1.48 9.49 -2.33
CA ALA A 132 -1.64 9.42 -0.88
C ALA A 132 -1.26 8.04 -0.33
N PHE A 133 -1.57 6.96 -1.05
CA PHE A 133 -1.11 5.61 -0.72
C PHE A 133 0.42 5.47 -0.80
N TYR A 134 1.06 6.00 -1.84
CA TYR A 134 2.53 6.07 -1.94
C TYR A 134 3.13 6.80 -0.74
N LEU A 135 2.62 7.99 -0.39
CA LEU A 135 3.08 8.75 0.78
C LEU A 135 2.89 7.97 2.09
N SER A 136 1.78 7.23 2.23
CA SER A 136 1.55 6.39 3.41
C SER A 136 2.63 5.32 3.61
N ARG A 137 3.34 4.89 2.55
CA ARG A 137 4.42 3.90 2.68
C ARG A 137 5.59 4.43 3.51
N PHE A 138 5.84 5.74 3.50
CA PHE A 138 6.86 6.35 4.35
C PHE A 138 6.50 6.29 5.83
N LEU A 139 5.21 6.41 6.16
CA LEU A 139 4.74 6.19 7.54
C LEU A 139 5.01 4.74 7.99
N HIS A 140 4.90 3.76 7.09
CA HIS A 140 5.16 2.35 7.42
C HIS A 140 6.64 2.10 7.79
N LEU A 141 7.57 2.95 7.34
CA LEU A 141 9.00 2.81 7.65
C LEU A 141 9.26 2.90 9.16
N LEU A 142 8.50 3.76 9.87
CA LEU A 142 8.59 3.92 11.32
C LEU A 142 8.40 2.58 12.05
N GLY A 143 7.50 1.72 11.55
CA GLY A 143 7.26 0.39 12.10
C GLY A 143 8.51 -0.50 12.14
N THR A 144 9.47 -0.28 11.24
CA THR A 144 10.75 -1.00 11.22
C THR A 144 11.62 -0.57 12.40
N PHE A 145 11.77 0.74 12.61
CA PHE A 145 12.54 1.28 13.72
C PHE A 145 11.94 0.86 15.08
N LEU A 146 10.61 0.90 15.21
CA LEU A 146 9.92 0.40 16.41
C LEU A 146 10.14 -1.11 16.62
N SER A 147 10.20 -1.89 15.54
CA SER A 147 10.48 -3.33 15.59
C SER A 147 11.93 -3.62 16.00
N VAL A 148 12.88 -2.84 15.50
CA VAL A 148 14.31 -2.92 15.85
C VAL A 148 14.55 -2.55 17.33
N LEU A 149 13.86 -1.53 17.84
CA LEU A 149 13.88 -1.18 19.27
C LEU A 149 13.35 -2.32 20.17
N ARG A 150 12.50 -3.19 19.62
CA ARG A 150 12.00 -4.42 20.25
C ARG A 150 12.85 -5.65 19.93
N ARG A 151 14.10 -5.46 19.47
CA ARG A 151 15.08 -6.51 19.20
C ARG A 151 14.70 -7.49 18.10
N ARG A 152 13.91 -7.04 17.12
CA ARG A 152 13.64 -7.81 15.89
C ARG A 152 14.59 -7.33 14.79
N ALA A 153 15.09 -8.27 13.98
CA ALA A 153 15.99 -7.95 12.87
C ALA A 153 15.36 -6.93 11.90
N ALA A 154 16.13 -5.92 11.46
CA ALA A 154 15.63 -4.90 10.56
C ALA A 154 15.42 -5.44 9.14
N LEU A 155 16.25 -6.38 8.70
CA LEU A 155 16.37 -6.80 7.30
C LEU A 155 15.02 -7.14 6.63
N ALA A 156 14.22 -7.99 7.24
CA ALA A 156 12.92 -8.39 6.66
C ALA A 156 11.94 -7.19 6.56
N GLY A 157 12.00 -6.29 7.54
CA GLY A 157 11.23 -5.04 7.52
C GLY A 157 11.71 -4.10 6.42
N VAL A 158 13.02 -3.90 6.31
CA VAL A 158 13.66 -3.03 5.31
C VAL A 158 13.34 -3.51 3.90
N LEU A 159 13.56 -4.78 3.60
CA LEU A 159 13.29 -5.35 2.28
C LEU A 159 11.81 -5.20 1.91
N ARG A 160 10.90 -5.55 2.82
CA ARG A 160 9.45 -5.47 2.58
C ARG A 160 8.99 -4.03 2.36
N HIS A 161 9.37 -3.10 3.22
CA HIS A 161 8.90 -1.72 3.08
C HIS A 161 9.54 -1.00 1.89
N SER A 162 10.82 -1.26 1.61
CA SER A 162 11.48 -0.72 0.41
C SER A 162 10.78 -1.19 -0.86
N ALA A 163 10.47 -2.48 -0.94
CA ALA A 163 9.73 -3.02 -2.07
C ALA A 163 8.34 -2.41 -2.22
N LEU A 164 7.60 -2.19 -1.14
CA LEU A 164 6.29 -1.53 -1.18
C LEU A 164 6.38 -0.07 -1.67
N ILE A 165 7.45 0.66 -1.32
CA ILE A 165 7.71 2.00 -1.86
C ILE A 165 7.97 1.92 -3.37
N CYS A 166 8.87 1.03 -3.81
CA CYS A 166 9.15 0.85 -5.23
C CYS A 166 7.89 0.46 -6.02
N MET A 167 7.11 -0.51 -5.52
CA MET A 167 5.87 -0.95 -6.16
C MET A 167 4.87 0.19 -6.33
N SER A 168 4.63 0.96 -5.26
CA SER A 168 3.68 2.08 -5.29
C SER A 168 4.15 3.23 -6.17
N PHE A 169 5.46 3.49 -6.25
CA PHE A 169 6.03 4.42 -7.23
C PHE A 169 5.75 3.96 -8.66
N LEU A 170 6.03 2.68 -8.97
CA LEU A 170 5.81 2.13 -10.31
C LEU A 170 4.33 2.11 -10.71
N TRP A 171 3.41 1.94 -9.74
CA TRP A 171 1.98 2.04 -9.99
C TRP A 171 1.57 3.43 -10.49
N LEU A 172 2.18 4.48 -9.96
CA LEU A 172 1.95 5.87 -10.37
C LEU A 172 2.66 6.20 -11.68
N GLU A 173 3.94 5.84 -11.79
CA GLU A 173 4.78 6.18 -12.94
C GLU A 173 4.25 5.55 -14.23
N PHE A 174 3.90 4.26 -14.17
CA PHE A 174 3.43 3.52 -15.35
C PHE A 174 1.91 3.35 -15.38
N SER A 175 1.18 4.03 -14.49
CA SER A 175 -0.28 3.93 -14.37
C SER A 175 -0.75 2.48 -14.42
N GLN A 176 -0.13 1.64 -13.57
CA GLN A 176 -0.32 0.20 -13.59
C GLN A 176 -1.80 -0.14 -13.39
N SER A 177 -2.33 -1.03 -14.23
CA SER A 177 -3.70 -1.52 -14.09
C SER A 177 -3.90 -2.30 -12.78
N PHE A 178 -5.15 -2.56 -12.41
CA PHE A 178 -5.60 -3.16 -11.13
C PHE A 178 -5.12 -2.50 -9.83
N GLN A 179 -4.28 -1.46 -9.89
CA GLN A 179 -3.80 -0.74 -8.72
C GLN A 179 -4.93 -0.24 -7.82
N VAL A 180 -6.08 0.14 -8.41
CA VAL A 180 -7.24 0.63 -7.64
C VAL A 180 -7.77 -0.43 -6.69
N ILE A 181 -8.03 -1.64 -7.21
CA ILE A 181 -8.53 -2.75 -6.39
C ILE A 181 -7.47 -3.18 -5.37
N ALA A 182 -6.20 -3.22 -5.79
CA ALA A 182 -5.10 -3.55 -4.90
C ALA A 182 -5.02 -2.55 -3.73
N ILE A 183 -5.00 -1.24 -4.01
CA ILE A 183 -4.96 -0.21 -2.97
C ILE A 183 -6.17 -0.32 -2.05
N LEU A 184 -7.39 -0.46 -2.58
CA LEU A 184 -8.60 -0.64 -1.77
C LEU A 184 -8.49 -1.85 -0.82
N ALA A 185 -8.04 -2.99 -1.33
CA ALA A 185 -7.87 -4.19 -0.52
C ALA A 185 -6.78 -4.01 0.55
N PHE A 186 -5.64 -3.41 0.17
CA PHE A 186 -4.55 -3.12 1.11
C PHE A 186 -4.98 -2.14 2.19
N THR A 187 -5.63 -1.04 1.85
CA THR A 187 -6.01 -0.01 2.82
C THR A 187 -7.13 -0.50 3.73
N LEU A 188 -8.10 -1.28 3.23
CA LEU A 188 -9.10 -1.92 4.08
C LEU A 188 -8.46 -2.86 5.11
N ALA A 189 -7.57 -3.75 4.65
CA ALA A 189 -6.86 -4.67 5.54
C ALA A 189 -6.00 -3.91 6.57
N HIS A 190 -5.32 -2.84 6.16
CA HIS A 190 -4.52 -2.02 7.07
C HIS A 190 -5.39 -1.29 8.09
N THR A 191 -6.53 -0.72 7.71
CA THR A 191 -7.49 -0.09 8.64
C THR A 191 -7.93 -1.06 9.72
N ILE A 192 -8.29 -2.30 9.34
CA ILE A 192 -8.70 -3.34 10.28
C ILE A 192 -7.54 -3.75 11.19
N VAL A 193 -6.38 -4.08 10.61
CA VAL A 193 -5.23 -4.60 11.37
C VAL A 193 -4.65 -3.56 12.32
N PHE A 194 -4.46 -2.32 11.85
CA PHE A 194 -3.92 -1.25 12.70
C PHE A 194 -4.94 -0.72 13.69
N GLY A 195 -6.23 -0.64 13.31
CA GLY A 195 -7.31 -0.33 14.25
C GLY A 195 -7.36 -1.34 15.38
N TYR A 196 -7.29 -2.63 15.06
CA TYR A 196 -7.21 -3.69 16.06
C TYR A 196 -6.01 -3.54 17.00
N ARG A 197 -4.82 -3.25 16.44
CA ARG A 197 -3.59 -3.01 17.24
C ARG A 197 -3.69 -1.80 18.15
N PHE A 198 -4.36 -0.73 17.70
CA PHE A 198 -4.64 0.43 18.51
C PHE A 198 -5.51 0.06 19.71
N TRP A 199 -6.66 -0.59 19.47
CA TRP A 199 -7.57 -1.02 20.53
C TRP A 199 -6.93 -2.00 21.52
N ALA A 200 -6.12 -2.94 21.02
CA ALA A 200 -5.34 -3.85 21.87
C ALA A 200 -4.32 -3.09 22.72
N GLY A 201 -3.70 -2.04 22.18
CA GLY A 201 -2.72 -1.21 22.88
C GLY A 201 -3.32 -0.28 23.94
N VAL A 202 -4.59 0.10 23.80
CA VAL A 202 -5.35 0.90 24.79
C VAL A 202 -5.84 0.04 25.96
N GLY A 203 -5.75 -1.29 25.86
CA GLY A 203 -6.00 -2.19 26.99
C GLY A 203 -7.34 -2.93 26.96
N LEU A 204 -8.03 -3.03 25.82
CA LEU A 204 -9.23 -3.89 25.70
C LEU A 204 -8.86 -5.39 25.64
N PRO A 205 -9.15 -6.21 26.68
CA PRO A 205 -8.62 -7.57 26.80
C PRO A 205 -9.17 -8.55 25.76
N VAL A 206 -10.45 -8.39 25.39
CA VAL A 206 -11.12 -9.21 24.35
C VAL A 206 -10.49 -8.96 22.97
N VAL A 207 -9.97 -7.76 22.75
CA VAL A 207 -9.27 -7.31 21.53
C VAL A 207 -7.77 -7.62 21.61
N ALA A 208 -7.24 -8.23 22.67
CA ALA A 208 -5.87 -8.74 22.63
C ALA A 208 -5.83 -10.20 22.16
N ARG A 209 -6.82 -11.02 22.57
CA ARG A 209 -6.83 -12.47 22.34
C ARG A 209 -7.12 -12.90 20.90
N LYS A 210 -7.94 -12.14 20.17
CA LYS A 210 -8.34 -12.49 18.78
C LYS A 210 -7.42 -11.92 17.69
N GLY A 211 -6.32 -11.25 18.06
CA GLY A 211 -5.59 -10.41 17.12
C GLY A 211 -4.85 -11.17 16.05
N ALA A 212 -4.25 -12.30 16.43
CA ALA A 212 -3.59 -13.19 15.49
C ALA A 212 -4.56 -13.68 14.42
N ALA A 213 -5.78 -14.07 14.81
CA ALA A 213 -6.81 -14.55 13.89
C ALA A 213 -7.28 -13.46 12.92
N VAL A 214 -7.52 -12.24 13.40
CA VAL A 214 -7.92 -11.10 12.55
C VAL A 214 -6.82 -10.75 11.55
N VAL A 215 -5.57 -10.66 12.02
CA VAL A 215 -4.42 -10.37 11.14
C VAL A 215 -4.23 -11.47 10.10
N LEU A 216 -4.36 -12.74 10.50
CA LEU A 216 -4.24 -13.87 9.59
C LEU A 216 -5.36 -13.87 8.54
N GLY A 217 -6.62 -13.67 8.96
CA GLY A 217 -7.76 -13.58 8.06
C GLY A 217 -7.60 -12.46 7.03
N CYS A 218 -7.18 -11.27 7.46
CA CYS A 218 -6.91 -10.16 6.53
C CYS A 218 -5.79 -10.49 5.53
N LYS A 219 -4.72 -11.15 5.98
CA LYS A 219 -3.62 -11.56 5.08
C LYS A 219 -4.06 -12.60 4.05
N VAL A 220 -4.83 -13.60 4.48
CA VAL A 220 -5.37 -14.64 3.58
C VAL A 220 -6.31 -14.01 2.55
N ALA A 221 -7.25 -13.18 3.00
CA ALA A 221 -8.20 -12.49 2.12
C ALA A 221 -7.49 -11.59 1.10
N LEU A 222 -6.50 -10.81 1.55
CA LEU A 222 -5.70 -9.94 0.68
C LEU A 222 -4.91 -10.75 -0.35
N THR A 223 -4.30 -11.84 0.06
CA THR A 223 -3.53 -12.72 -0.84
C THR A 223 -4.44 -13.34 -1.89
N GLY A 224 -5.60 -13.87 -1.48
CA GLY A 224 -6.58 -14.46 -2.40
C GLY A 224 -7.16 -13.43 -3.37
N CYS A 225 -7.57 -12.26 -2.87
CA CYS A 225 -8.09 -11.17 -3.70
C CYS A 225 -7.04 -10.70 -4.72
N ASN A 226 -5.80 -10.51 -4.28
CA ASN A 226 -4.71 -10.09 -5.16
C ASN A 226 -4.43 -11.17 -6.23
N ALA A 227 -4.39 -12.46 -5.86
CA ALA A 227 -4.21 -13.54 -6.83
C ALA A 227 -5.31 -13.56 -7.90
N ALA A 228 -6.58 -13.42 -7.49
CA ALA A 228 -7.71 -13.32 -8.42
C ALA A 228 -7.61 -12.09 -9.33
N CYS A 229 -7.19 -10.93 -8.81
CA CYS A 229 -6.99 -9.72 -9.60
C CYS A 229 -5.84 -9.84 -10.60
N HIS A 230 -4.72 -10.47 -10.20
CA HIS A 230 -3.60 -10.77 -11.10
C HIS A 230 -4.05 -11.67 -12.25
N LEU A 231 -4.82 -12.73 -11.97
CA LEU A 231 -5.39 -13.59 -13.01
C LEU A 231 -6.33 -12.81 -13.94
N GLY A 232 -7.25 -12.03 -13.38
CA GLY A 232 -8.17 -11.19 -14.15
C GLY A 232 -7.45 -10.18 -15.05
N PHE A 233 -6.40 -9.54 -14.54
CA PHE A 233 -5.55 -8.62 -15.31
C PHE A 233 -4.89 -9.34 -16.50
N VAL A 234 -4.27 -10.50 -16.27
CA VAL A 234 -3.60 -11.27 -17.33
C VAL A 234 -4.58 -11.70 -18.41
N LEU A 235 -5.74 -12.24 -18.02
CA LEU A 235 -6.78 -12.66 -18.97
C LEU A 235 -7.28 -11.48 -19.81
N LEU A 236 -7.54 -10.32 -19.19
CA LEU A 236 -7.99 -9.13 -19.90
C LEU A 236 -6.90 -8.54 -20.81
N HIS A 237 -5.64 -8.57 -20.38
CA HIS A 237 -4.51 -8.07 -21.16
C HIS A 237 -4.40 -8.80 -22.50
N PHE A 238 -4.45 -10.13 -22.48
CA PHE A 238 -4.36 -10.92 -23.71
C PHE A 238 -5.66 -10.92 -24.53
N ALA A 239 -6.83 -10.86 -23.89
CA ALA A 239 -8.10 -10.93 -24.61
C ALA A 239 -8.51 -9.63 -25.33
N LYS A 240 -7.98 -8.46 -24.94
CA LYS A 240 -8.53 -7.15 -25.34
C LYS A 240 -7.50 -6.14 -25.86
N GLY A 241 -6.34 -6.61 -26.32
CA GLY A 241 -5.33 -5.75 -26.96
C GLY A 241 -4.42 -4.99 -26.00
N GLY A 242 -4.25 -5.51 -24.78
CA GLY A 242 -3.32 -4.98 -23.79
C GLY A 242 -3.96 -4.09 -22.72
N CYS A 243 -3.31 -4.08 -21.56
CA CYS A 243 -3.61 -3.22 -20.40
C CYS A 243 -2.38 -2.38 -20.07
N ASN A 244 -2.60 -1.18 -19.56
CA ASN A 244 -1.52 -0.26 -19.22
C ASN A 244 -0.63 -0.78 -18.08
N GLY A 245 0.67 -0.51 -18.18
CA GLY A 245 1.65 -0.82 -17.13
C GLY A 245 2.06 -2.30 -17.02
N ILE A 246 2.01 -3.08 -18.11
CA ILE A 246 2.45 -4.49 -18.10
C ILE A 246 3.91 -4.66 -17.64
N GLY A 247 4.81 -3.77 -18.02
CA GLY A 247 6.22 -3.82 -17.58
C GLY A 247 6.36 -3.64 -16.07
N ALA A 248 5.67 -2.66 -15.49
CA ALA A 248 5.62 -2.45 -14.05
C ALA A 248 5.01 -3.65 -13.32
N TRP A 249 3.99 -4.28 -13.90
CA TRP A 249 3.38 -5.49 -13.36
C TRP A 249 4.35 -6.67 -13.32
N VAL A 250 5.12 -6.91 -14.40
CA VAL A 250 6.14 -7.97 -14.46
C VAL A 250 7.18 -7.72 -13.37
N PHE A 251 7.72 -6.49 -13.29
CA PHE A 251 8.70 -6.13 -12.28
C PHE A 251 8.17 -6.34 -10.87
N ASN A 252 6.96 -5.87 -10.58
CA ASN A 252 6.32 -6.01 -9.27
C ASN A 252 6.05 -7.48 -8.90
N SER A 253 5.68 -8.31 -9.89
CA SER A 253 5.48 -9.75 -9.69
C SER A 253 6.80 -10.46 -9.36
N VAL A 254 7.87 -10.18 -10.11
CA VAL A 254 9.22 -10.72 -9.84
C VAL A 254 9.72 -10.29 -8.47
N LEU A 255 9.57 -9.00 -8.14
CA LEU A 255 9.98 -8.45 -6.85
C LEU A 255 9.23 -9.11 -5.69
N ASN A 256 7.92 -9.29 -5.79
CA ASN A 256 7.13 -9.98 -4.77
C ASN A 256 7.55 -11.46 -4.62
N SER A 257 7.78 -12.18 -5.73
CA SER A 257 8.26 -13.56 -5.68
C SER A 257 9.63 -13.67 -5.02
N ALA A 258 10.57 -12.77 -5.35
CA ALA A 258 11.88 -12.73 -4.72
C ALA A 258 11.79 -12.47 -3.20
N LEU A 259 10.93 -11.55 -2.76
CA LEU A 259 10.71 -11.30 -1.34
C LEU A 259 10.10 -12.49 -0.62
N LEU A 260 9.15 -13.19 -1.25
CA LEU A 260 8.54 -14.40 -0.69
C LEU A 260 9.60 -15.49 -0.51
N LEU A 261 10.44 -15.73 -1.51
CA LEU A 261 11.54 -16.69 -1.42
C LEU A 261 12.53 -16.32 -0.31
N CYS A 262 12.91 -15.04 -0.22
CA CYS A 262 13.75 -14.54 0.87
C CYS A 262 13.11 -14.79 2.23
N TYR A 263 11.81 -14.50 2.38
CA TYR A 263 11.08 -14.73 3.62
C TYR A 263 11.07 -16.21 4.01
N LEU A 264 10.70 -17.10 3.09
CA LEU A 264 10.69 -18.55 3.33
C LEU A 264 12.07 -19.08 3.72
N LYS A 265 13.13 -18.59 3.08
CA LYS A 265 14.51 -18.97 3.41
C LYS A 265 14.92 -18.53 4.83
N MET A 266 14.50 -17.33 5.25
CA MET A 266 14.78 -16.83 6.60
C MET A 266 14.03 -17.64 7.67
N GLU A 267 12.76 -17.96 7.43
CA GLU A 267 11.98 -18.80 8.35
C GLU A 267 12.52 -20.24 8.42
N ALA A 268 12.92 -20.82 7.28
CA ALA A 268 13.53 -22.15 7.25
C ALA A 268 14.87 -22.21 8.01
N ARG A 269 15.68 -21.14 7.93
CA ARG A 269 16.92 -21.02 8.72
C ARG A 269 16.65 -20.91 10.21
N LYS A 270 15.61 -20.18 10.61
CA LYS A 270 15.21 -20.05 12.01
C LYS A 270 14.84 -21.40 12.61
N LYS A 271 14.05 -22.22 11.90
CA LYS A 271 13.66 -23.57 12.34
C LYS A 271 14.80 -24.59 12.44
N LYS A 272 15.95 -24.34 11.78
CA LYS A 272 17.12 -25.24 11.81
C LYS A 272 18.12 -24.90 12.93
N GLY A 273 17.98 -23.74 13.55
CA GLY A 273 18.85 -23.28 14.65
C GLY A 273 18.19 -23.36 16.03
N ASP A 274 16.94 -23.82 16.09
CA ASP A 274 16.23 -24.26 17.29
C ASP A 274 16.32 -25.80 17.36
#